data_AF-A0A7W0TYR0-F1
#
_entry.id   AF-A0A7W0TYR0-F1
#
_cell.length_a   1.000
_cell.length_b   1.000
_cell.length_c   1.000
_cell.angle_alpha   90.00
_cell.angle_beta   90.00
_cell.angle_gamma   90.00
#
_symmetry.space_group_name_H-M   'P 1'
#
loop_
_entity.id
_entity.type
_entity.pdbx_description
1 polymer ?
#
loop_
_entity_poly.entity_id
_entity_poly.type
_entity_poly.pdbx_seq_one_letter_code
_entity_poly.pdbx_strand_id
1 'polypeptide(L)'
;MHIELAPLGVDVVASAPEPVHSGFAARAGMRYDMGLTPENVAQATLDALGRQPTVRPGWLSKVLAGSLLPLPRPVRVRVMGRIMAGMTGRSQGG
;
A
#
# COMPACT_ATOMS: atom_id res chain seq x y z
N MET A 1 16.27 10.31 6.01
CA MET A 1 16.25 9.47 7.22
C MET A 1 17.17 8.25 7.19
N HIS A 2 16.99 7.23 6.34
CA HIS A 2 17.86 6.03 6.39
C HIS A 2 19.37 6.35 6.26
N ILE A 3 19.73 7.26 5.33
CA ILE A 3 21.11 7.70 5.11
C ILE A 3 21.69 8.43 6.34
N GLU A 4 20.86 9.26 6.98
CA GLU A 4 21.29 10.11 8.11
C GLU A 4 21.51 9.30 9.39
N LEU A 5 20.76 8.21 9.58
CA LEU A 5 20.78 7.41 10.80
C LEU A 5 21.69 6.18 10.72
N ALA A 6 22.11 5.76 9.52
CA ALA A 6 23.02 4.63 9.33
C ALA A 6 24.36 4.77 10.09
N PRO A 7 25.03 5.95 10.15
CA PRO A 7 26.27 6.10 10.93
C PRO A 7 26.09 5.89 12.44
N LEU A 8 24.85 5.95 12.94
CA LEU A 8 24.51 5.72 14.34
C LEU A 8 24.13 4.26 14.62
N GLY A 9 24.23 3.37 13.62
CA GLY A 9 23.85 1.96 13.74
C GLY A 9 22.34 1.73 13.81
N VAL A 10 21.54 2.67 13.29
CA VAL A 10 20.07 2.59 13.30
C VAL A 10 19.56 2.14 11.93
N ASP A 11 18.89 0.99 11.89
CA ASP A 11 18.23 0.48 10.70
C ASP A 11 16.84 1.12 10.51
N VAL A 12 16.56 1.57 9.29
CA VAL A 12 15.29 2.21 8.93
C VAL A 12 14.74 1.59 7.64
N VAL A 13 13.48 1.20 7.67
CA VAL A 13 12.73 0.72 6.49
C VAL A 13 11.44 1.51 6.33
N ALA A 14 11.18 1.97 5.11
CA ALA A 14 9.88 2.51 4.74
C ALA A 14 8.98 1.38 4.21
N SER A 15 7.87 1.08 4.91
CA SER A 15 6.87 0.12 4.43
C SER A 15 5.77 0.85 3.66
N ALA A 16 5.59 0.50 2.39
CA ALA A 16 4.56 1.04 1.51
C ALA A 16 3.60 -0.08 1.06
N PRO A 17 2.70 -0.57 1.94
CA PRO A 17 1.72 -1.59 1.61
C PRO A 17 0.58 -1.04 0.75
N GLU A 18 -0.05 -1.93 0.01
CA GLU A 18 -1.36 -1.72 -0.63
C GLU A 18 -2.49 -1.89 0.40
N PRO A 19 -3.80 -1.86 0.06
CA PRO A 19 -4.87 -1.99 1.05
C PRO A 19 -4.63 -3.16 2.02
N VAL A 20 -4.76 -2.89 3.31
CA VAL A 20 -4.51 -3.86 4.38
C VAL A 20 -5.81 -4.08 5.14
N HIS A 21 -6.17 -5.33 5.38
CA HIS A 21 -7.29 -5.71 6.25
C HIS A 21 -6.96 -5.47 7.73
N SER A 22 -6.70 -4.21 8.09
CA SER A 22 -6.32 -3.76 9.44
C SER A 22 -7.52 -3.41 10.33
N GLY A 23 -8.75 -3.55 9.81
CA GLY A 23 -9.97 -3.04 10.45
C GLY A 23 -10.27 -1.56 10.17
N PHE A 24 -9.32 -0.80 9.59
CA PHE A 24 -9.54 0.59 9.21
C PHE A 24 -10.73 0.76 8.25
N ALA A 25 -10.90 -0.17 7.31
CA ALA A 25 -12.01 -0.13 6.35
C ALA A 25 -13.38 -0.09 7.04
N ALA A 26 -13.58 -0.93 8.06
CA ALA A 26 -14.81 -0.95 8.84
C ALA A 26 -15.06 0.38 9.56
N ARG A 27 -14.02 0.94 10.19
CA ARG A 27 -14.09 2.27 10.85
C ARG A 27 -14.38 3.40 9.85
N ALA A 28 -13.80 3.34 8.66
CA ALA A 28 -13.86 4.39 7.65
C ALA A 28 -15.05 4.24 6.68
N GLY A 29 -15.92 3.22 6.85
CA GLY A 29 -17.01 2.94 5.91
C GLY A 29 -16.52 2.57 4.51
N MET A 30 -15.31 2.02 4.40
CA MET A 30 -14.72 1.58 3.14
C MET A 30 -14.96 0.09 2.88
N ARG A 31 -15.06 -0.29 1.61
CA ARG A 31 -15.21 -1.68 1.17
C ARG A 31 -14.21 -2.01 0.06
N TYR A 32 -13.49 -3.12 0.22
CA TYR A 32 -12.62 -3.69 -0.80
C TYR A 32 -12.37 -5.17 -0.48
N ASP A 33 -12.39 -6.01 -1.51
CA ASP A 33 -12.19 -7.46 -1.35
C ASP A 33 -10.72 -7.87 -1.49
N MET A 34 -9.94 -7.07 -2.21
CA MET A 34 -8.52 -7.32 -2.43
C MET A 34 -7.69 -6.50 -1.45
N GLY A 35 -7.00 -7.18 -0.54
CA GLY A 35 -6.09 -6.56 0.41
C GLY A 35 -5.10 -7.56 1.00
N LEU A 36 -4.04 -7.04 1.61
CA LEU A 36 -3.08 -7.82 2.38
C LEU A 36 -3.60 -8.06 3.79
N THR A 37 -3.18 -9.18 4.39
CA THR A 37 -3.34 -9.35 5.83
C THR A 37 -2.29 -8.53 6.57
N PRO A 38 -2.57 -8.06 7.80
CA PRO A 38 -1.59 -7.36 8.62
C PRO A 38 -0.30 -8.17 8.83
N GLU A 39 -0.40 -9.48 8.97
CA GLU A 39 0.73 -10.40 9.18
C GLU A 39 1.65 -10.41 7.97
N ASN A 40 1.10 -10.46 6.76
CA ASN A 40 1.88 -10.40 5.52
C ASN A 40 2.66 -9.08 5.39
N VAL A 41 2.06 -7.98 5.82
CA VAL A 41 2.73 -6.66 5.83
C VAL A 41 3.84 -6.63 6.87
N ALA A 42 3.57 -7.13 8.08
CA ALA A 42 4.54 -7.16 9.18
C ALA A 42 5.76 -8.01 8.82
N GLN A 43 5.54 -9.25 8.37
CA GLN A 43 6.62 -10.17 7.98
C GLN A 43 7.49 -9.57 6.87
N ALA A 44 6.88 -9.13 5.76
CA ALA A 44 7.63 -8.53 4.66
C ALA A 44 8.40 -7.26 5.07
N THR A 45 7.89 -6.51 6.05
CA THR A 45 8.57 -5.32 6.58
C THR A 45 9.79 -5.68 7.42
N LEU A 46 9.65 -6.67 8.31
CA LEU A 46 10.75 -7.14 9.15
C LEU A 46 11.86 -7.82 8.32
N ASP A 47 11.49 -8.61 7.31
CA ASP A 47 12.45 -9.27 6.40
C ASP A 47 13.31 -8.29 5.58
N ALA A 48 12.81 -7.06 5.41
CA ALA A 48 13.47 -5.99 4.65
C ALA A 48 14.32 -5.06 5.53
N LEU A 49 14.10 -5.05 6.86
CA LEU A 49 14.81 -4.19 7.79
C LEU A 49 16.33 -4.46 7.74
N GLY A 50 17.14 -3.40 7.67
CA GLY A 50 18.59 -3.47 7.51
C GLY A 50 19.09 -3.95 6.13
N ARG A 51 18.18 -4.31 5.22
CA ARG A 51 18.53 -4.86 3.88
C ARG A 51 18.05 -4.00 2.74
N GLN A 52 16.90 -3.34 2.90
CA GLN A 52 16.30 -2.50 1.87
C GLN A 52 15.75 -1.21 2.51
N PRO A 53 15.96 -0.04 1.89
CA PRO A 53 15.45 1.23 2.42
C PRO A 53 13.93 1.35 2.29
N THR A 54 13.30 0.59 1.40
CA THR A 54 11.85 0.61 1.17
C THR A 54 11.37 -0.76 0.75
N VAL A 55 10.24 -1.19 1.30
CA VAL A 55 9.55 -2.42 0.93
C VAL A 55 8.13 -2.13 0.46
N ARG A 56 7.70 -2.88 -0.56
CA ARG A 56 6.32 -2.87 -1.07
C ARG A 56 5.73 -4.27 -0.89
N PRO A 57 5.05 -4.53 0.24
CA PRO A 57 4.41 -5.82 0.50
C PRO A 57 3.37 -6.19 -0.58
N GLY A 58 3.34 -7.47 -0.96
CA GLY A 58 2.41 -8.00 -1.96
C GLY A 58 2.94 -8.00 -3.40
N TRP A 59 2.62 -9.08 -4.14
CA TRP A 59 3.00 -9.24 -5.56
C TRP A 59 2.00 -8.59 -6.51
N LEU A 60 0.70 -8.68 -6.19
CA LEU A 60 -0.37 -8.08 -6.97
C LEU A 60 -0.23 -6.56 -7.06
N SER A 61 0.22 -5.95 -5.96
CA SER A 61 0.69 -4.57 -5.83
C SER A 61 1.67 -4.16 -6.92
N LYS A 62 2.67 -5.02 -7.17
CA LYS A 62 3.75 -4.78 -8.13
C LYS A 62 3.23 -4.91 -9.56
N VAL A 63 2.34 -5.86 -9.81
CA VAL A 63 1.69 -6.05 -11.11
C VAL A 63 0.79 -4.85 -11.44
N LEU A 64 -0.07 -4.43 -10.51
CA LEU A 64 -0.98 -3.30 -10.72
C LEU A 64 -0.21 -1.99 -10.91
N ALA A 65 0.78 -1.72 -10.04
CA ALA A 65 1.65 -0.57 -10.19
C ALA A 65 2.41 -0.60 -11.53
N GLY A 66 2.93 -1.77 -11.93
CA GLY A 66 3.59 -1.99 -13.22
C GLY A 66 2.67 -1.73 -14.42
N SER A 67 1.39 -2.13 -14.34
CA SER A 67 0.41 -1.88 -15.41
C SER A 67 0.02 -0.41 -15.55
N LEU A 68 0.11 0.38 -14.47
CA LEU A 68 -0.22 1.81 -14.45
C LEU A 68 0.97 2.73 -14.74
N LEU A 69 2.19 2.21 -14.64
CA LEU A 69 3.44 2.90 -14.93
C LEU A 69 3.51 3.50 -16.35
N PRO A 70 3.13 2.79 -17.43
CA PRO A 70 3.21 3.33 -18.79
C PRO A 70 2.13 4.38 -19.11
N LEU A 71 1.10 4.53 -18.26
CA LEU A 71 0.03 5.50 -18.51
C LEU A 71 0.51 6.95 -18.26
N PRO A 72 0.08 7.92 -19.07
CA PRO A 72 0.28 9.33 -18.78
C PRO A 72 -0.30 9.71 -17.42
N ARG A 73 0.39 10.58 -16.68
CA ARG A 73 -0.01 11.03 -15.32
C ARG A 73 -1.51 11.38 -15.19
N PRO A 74 -2.16 12.14 -16.10
CA PRO A 74 -3.58 12.46 -15.94
C PRO A 74 -4.50 11.22 -16.01
N VAL A 75 -4.13 10.23 -16.83
CA VAL A 75 -4.89 8.98 -16.96
C VAL A 75 -4.76 8.15 -15.68
N ARG A 76 -3.53 8.01 -15.17
CA ARG A 76 -3.27 7.29 -13.90
C ARG A 76 -4.03 7.92 -12.73
N VAL A 77 -4.06 9.25 -12.64
CA VAL A 77 -4.83 9.96 -11.60
C VAL A 77 -6.32 9.68 -11.72
N ARG A 78 -6.88 9.73 -12.94
CA ARG A 78 -8.31 9.44 -13.16
C ARG A 78 -8.67 8.00 -12.78
N VAL A 79 -7.85 7.03 -13.16
CA VAL A 79 -8.06 5.61 -12.82
C VAL A 79 -8.02 5.42 -11.30
N MET A 80 -7.01 5.98 -10.62
CA MET A 80 -6.88 5.87 -9.18
C MET A 80 -8.04 6.55 -8.43
N GLY A 81 -8.49 7.72 -8.91
CA GLY A 81 -9.67 8.39 -8.38
C GLY A 81 -10.94 7.54 -8.47
N ARG A 82 -11.13 6.80 -9.58
CA ARG A 82 -12.26 5.88 -9.73
C ARG A 82 -12.17 4.67 -8.79
N ILE A 83 -10.97 4.11 -8.60
CA ILE A 83 -10.73 3.01 -7.66
C ILE A 83 -11.07 3.47 -6.23
N MET A 84 -10.52 4.60 -5.79
CA MET A 84 -10.77 5.15 -4.46
C MET A 84 -12.25 5.48 -4.23
N ALA A 85 -12.93 6.06 -5.22
CA ALA A 85 -14.38 6.32 -5.15
C ALA A 85 -15.21 5.04 -5.06
N GLY A 86 -14.72 3.92 -5.63
CA GLY A 86 -15.35 2.61 -5.48
C GLY A 86 -15.16 2.01 -4.08
N MET A 87 -14.08 2.37 -3.39
CA MET A 87 -13.81 1.91 -2.02
C MET A 87 -14.62 2.66 -0.97
N THR A 88 -14.97 3.93 -1.21
CA THR A 88 -15.81 4.72 -0.32
C THR A 88 -17.27 4.52 -0.71
N GLY A 89 -18.00 3.70 0.04
CA GLY A 89 -19.37 3.33 -0.31
C GLY A 89 -20.28 4.54 -0.45
N ARG A 90 -20.89 4.73 -1.64
CA ARG A 90 -22.25 5.27 -1.68
C ARG A 90 -23.14 4.23 -1.02
N SER A 91 -23.82 4.59 0.07
CA SER A 91 -25.02 3.87 0.49
C SER A 91 -26.02 3.92 -0.67
N GLN A 92 -26.14 2.82 -1.41
CA GLN A 92 -27.39 2.51 -2.06
C GLN A 92 -28.27 1.83 -1.02
N GLY A 93 -29.47 2.37 -0.84
CA GLY A 93 -30.42 1.97 0.17
C GLY A 93 -30.84 0.50 0.09
N GLY A 94 -31.30 0.03 1.23
CA GLY A 94 -31.98 -1.23 1.50
C GLY A 94 -32.46 -1.15 2.93
#